data_AF-A0A751XFC0-F1
#
_entry.id   AF-A0A751XFC0-F1
#
_cell.length_a   1.000
_cell.length_b   1.000
_cell.length_c   1.000
_cell.angle_alpha   90.00
_cell.angle_beta   90.00
_cell.angle_gamma   90.00
#
_symmetry.space_group_name_H-M   'P 1'
#
loop_
_entity.id
_entity.type
_entity.pdbx_description
1 polymer ?
#
loop_
_entity_poly.entity_id
_entity_poly.type
_entity_poly.pdbx_seq_one_letter_code
_entity_poly.pdbx_strand_id
1 'polypeptide(L)' 'MKPEELIRHFGDVEKAAEGVGVTPCAVYQWLAAGVIPPLRQSDIEVRTAYQLKSDFTARRVGKKGDSHGAE' A
#
# COMPACT_ATOMS: atom_id res chain seq x y z
N MET A 1 1.88 0.46 2.79
CA MET A 1 2.79 0.73 1.65
C MET A 1 2.89 2.23 1.42
N LYS A 2 4.00 2.66 0.81
CA LYS A 2 4.27 4.03 0.40
C LYS A 2 3.73 4.35 -1.00
N PRO A 3 3.48 5.64 -1.32
CA PRO A 3 3.05 6.06 -2.66
C PRO A 3 4.00 5.62 -3.78
N GLU A 4 5.31 5.62 -3.53
CA GLU A 4 6.33 5.23 -4.50
C GLU A 4 6.30 3.71 -4.79
N GLU A 5 5.99 2.90 -3.77
CA GLU A 5 5.82 1.44 -3.93
C GLU A 5 4.60 1.13 -4.80
N LEU A 6 3.52 1.89 -4.62
CA LEU A 6 2.33 1.79 -5.47
C LEU A 6 2.67 2.10 -6.93
N ILE A 7 3.35 3.22 -7.20
CA ILE A 7 3.73 3.61 -8.56
C ILE A 7 4.69 2.60 -9.17
N ARG A 8 5.67 2.11 -8.41
CA ARG A 8 6.61 1.09 -8.87
C ARG A 8 5.90 -0.22 -9.24
N HIS A 9 4.85 -0.60 -8.53
CA HIS A 9 4.07 -1.81 -8.82
C HIS A 9 3.32 -1.70 -10.15
N PHE A 10 2.69 -0.56 -10.42
CA PHE A 10 1.91 -0.34 -11.65
C PHE A 10 2.74 0.21 -12.82
N GLY A 11 3.95 0.72 -12.56
CA GLY A 11 4.90 1.27 -13.52
C GLY A 11 4.89 2.81 -13.59
N ASP A 12 3.71 3.43 -13.58
CA ASP A 12 3.54 4.88 -13.63
C ASP A 12 2.30 5.34 -12.85
N VAL A 13 2.12 6.66 -12.73
CA VAL A 13 1.04 7.28 -11.94
C VAL A 13 -0.33 7.02 -12.55
N GLU A 14 -0.45 7.01 -13.88
CA GLU A 14 -1.74 6.82 -14.56
C GLU A 14 -2.26 5.39 -14.37
N LYS A 15 -1.40 4.39 -14.59
CA LYS A 15 -1.73 2.98 -14.34
C LYS A 15 -2.01 2.70 -12.88
N ALA A 16 -1.27 3.35 -11.97
CA ALA A 16 -1.54 3.22 -10.54
C ALA A 16 -2.94 3.75 -10.21
N ALA A 17 -3.31 4.92 -10.73
CA ALA A 17 -4.62 5.52 -10.51
C ALA A 17 -5.75 4.66 -11.08
N GLU A 18 -5.60 4.18 -12.32
CA GLU A 18 -6.55 3.27 -12.97
C GLU A 18 -6.71 1.96 -12.19
N GLY A 19 -5.59 1.31 -11.84
CA GLY A 19 -5.59 0.02 -11.15
C GLY A 19 -6.24 0.06 -9.76
N VAL A 20 -6.18 1.21 -9.09
CA VAL A 20 -6.77 1.39 -7.74
C VAL A 20 -8.08 2.19 -7.75
N GLY A 21 -8.59 2.58 -8.93
CA GLY A 21 -9.88 3.24 -9.09
C GLY A 21 -9.93 4.65 -8.51
N VAL A 22 -8.90 5.46 -8.75
CA VAL A 22 -8.82 6.88 -8.34
C VAL A 22 -8.35 7.76 -9.48
N THR A 23 -8.29 9.07 -9.27
CA THR A 23 -7.70 10.00 -10.24
C THR A 23 -6.18 10.08 -10.07
N PRO A 24 -5.41 10.38 -11.13
CA PRO A 24 -3.96 10.62 -11.03
C PRO A 24 -3.60 11.72 -10.02
N CYS A 25 -4.45 12.74 -9.90
CA CYS A 25 -4.29 13.81 -8.91
C CYS A 25 -4.25 13.29 -7.47
N ALA A 26 -5.09 12.30 -7.12
CA ALA A 26 -5.05 11.70 -5.80
C ALA A 26 -3.71 11.01 -5.51
N VAL A 27 -3.13 10.33 -6.50
CA VAL A 27 -1.82 9.68 -6.39
C VAL A 27 -0.72 10.73 -6.18
N TYR A 28 -0.74 11.84 -6.91
CA TYR A 28 0.19 12.96 -6.69
C TYR A 28 0.04 13.60 -5.30
N GLN A 29 -1.19 13.71 -4.78
CA GLN A 29 -1.42 14.20 -3.42
C GLN A 29 -0.81 13.26 -2.38
N TRP A 30 -0.91 11.93 -2.56
CA TRP A 30 -0.28 10.97 -1.65
C TRP A 30 1.24 11.02 -1.73
N LEU A 31 1.81 11.19 -2.93
CA LEU A 31 3.24 11.43 -3.13
C LEU A 31 3.71 12.67 -2.37
N ALA A 32 3.03 13.81 -2.55
CA ALA A 32 3.36 15.05 -1.86
C ALA A 32 3.26 14.93 -0.33
N ALA A 33 2.32 14.12 0.17
CA ALA A 33 2.16 13.84 1.59
C ALA A 33 3.12 12.74 2.13
N GLY A 34 3.77 11.97 1.25
CA GLY A 34 4.60 10.80 1.63
C GLY A 34 3.82 9.64 2.26
N VAL A 35 2.48 9.66 2.16
CA VAL A 35 1.59 8.68 2.81
C VAL A 35 0.30 8.50 2.01
N ILE A 36 -0.12 7.23 1.87
CA ILE A 36 -1.45 6.88 1.39
C ILE A 36 -2.39 6.75 2.62
N PRO A 37 -3.59 7.35 2.61
CA PRO A 37 -4.55 7.24 3.71
C PRO A 37 -4.84 5.77 4.09
N PRO A 38 -5.01 5.43 5.39
CA PRO A 38 -5.14 4.04 5.84
C PRO A 38 -6.22 3.23 5.13
N LEU A 39 -7.42 3.79 4.96
CA LEU A 39 -8.51 3.12 4.24
C LEU A 39 -8.16 2.85 2.78
N ARG A 40 -7.42 3.77 2.14
CA ARG A 40 -6.93 3.58 0.78
C ARG A 40 -5.85 2.50 0.72
N GLN A 41 -4.95 2.42 1.70
CA GLN A 41 -3.97 1.32 1.73
C GLN A 41 -4.66 -0.05 1.80
N SER A 42 -5.72 -0.18 2.59
CA SER A 42 -6.49 -1.44 2.67
C SER A 42 -7.20 -1.79 1.36
N ASP A 43 -7.84 -0.82 0.71
CA ASP A 43 -8.47 -1.01 -0.61
C ASP A 43 -7.43 -1.42 -1.67
N ILE A 44 -6.27 -0.76 -1.70
CA ILE A 44 -5.17 -1.08 -2.61
C ILE A 44 -4.63 -2.50 -2.34
N GLU A 45 -4.47 -2.89 -1.08
CA GLU A 45 -4.03 -4.25 -0.71
C GLU A 45 -4.98 -5.31 -1.25
N VAL A 46 -6.30 -5.08 -1.17
CA VAL A 46 -7.31 -6.00 -1.74
C VAL A 46 -7.24 -6.03 -3.26
N ARG A 47 -7.20 -4.85 -3.92
CA ARG A 47 -7.18 -4.74 -5.39
C ARG A 47 -5.93 -5.31 -6.03
N THR A 48 -4.80 -5.27 -5.33
CA THR A 48 -3.52 -5.83 -5.80
C THR A 48 -3.36 -7.31 -5.45
N ALA A 49 -4.45 -7.99 -5.06
CA ALA A 49 -4.43 -9.38 -4.63
C ALA A 49 -3.31 -9.65 -3.60
N TYR A 50 -3.21 -8.77 -2.60
CA TYR A 50 -2.24 -8.87 -1.51
C TYR A 50 -0.77 -8.71 -1.89
N GLN A 51 -0.43 -8.30 -3.12
CA GLN A 51 0.96 -8.05 -3.53
C GLN A 51 1.55 -6.81 -2.86
N LEU A 52 0.75 -5.74 -2.71
CA LEU A 52 1.10 -4.61 -1.86
C LEU A 52 0.43 -4.75 -0.50
N LYS A 53 1.16 -4.45 0.58
CA LYS A 53 0.66 -4.55 1.96
C LYS A 53 0.37 -3.18 2.55
N SER A 54 -0.79 -3.02 3.16
CA SER A 54 -1.06 -1.88 4.03
C SER A 54 -0.10 -1.88 5.22
N ASP A 55 0.13 -0.69 5.79
CA ASP A 55 0.99 -0.55 6.98
C ASP A 55 0.43 -1.36 8.15
N PHE A 56 -0.89 -1.52 8.23
CA PHE A 56 -1.55 -2.41 9.19
C PHE A 56 -1.11 -3.87 9.00
N THR A 57 -1.22 -4.41 7.78
CA THR A 57 -0.82 -5.79 7.49
C THR A 57 0.69 -5.97 7.69
N ALA A 58 1.51 -5.03 7.23
CA ALA A 58 2.97 -5.08 7.39
C ALA A 58 3.38 -5.16 8.87
N ARG A 59 2.78 -4.33 9.74
CA ARG A 59 2.99 -4.37 11.20
C ARG A 59 2.56 -5.70 11.81
N ARG A 60 1.40 -6.22 11.41
CA ARG A 60 0.86 -7.49 11.91
C ARG A 60 1.73 -8.68 11.54
N VAL A 61 2.17 -8.75 10.28
CA VAL A 61 3.01 -9.86 9.78
C VAL A 61 4.43 -9.76 10.34
N GLY A 62 5.00 -8.55 10.43
CA GLY A 62 6.31 -8.33 11.05
C GLY A 62 6.35 -8.77 12.52
N LYS A 63 5.25 -8.57 13.27
CA LYS A 63 5.13 -9.05 14.65
C LYS A 63 5.02 -10.57 14.77
N LYS A 64 4.63 -11.28 13.72
CA LYS A 64 4.51 -12.75 13.71
C LYS A 64 5.88 -13.46 13.60
N GLY A 65 6.95 -12.73 13.32
CA GLY A 65 8.32 -13.28 13.27
C GLY A 65 9.07 -13.28 14.62
N ASP A 66 8.53 -12.62 15.65
CA ASP A 66 9.23 -12.38 16.93
C ASP A 66 8.62 -13.16 18.11
N SER A 67 7.85 -14.21 17.83
CA SER A 67 7.14 -14.98 18.86
C SER A 67 7.10 -16.48 18.52
N HIS A 68 8.27 -17.11 18.53
CA HIS A 68 8.42 -18.46 19.09
C HIS A 68 9.21 -18.23 20.40
N GLY A 69 8.57 -18.18 21.56
CA GLY A 69 7.97 -19.36 22.18
C GLY A 69 9.04 -20.10 22.97
N ALA A 70 9.54 -19.46 24.03
CA ALA A 70 10.30 -20.12 25.09
C ALA A 70 9.27 -20.58 26.13
N GLU A 71 8.81 -21.81 26.01
CA GLU A 71 8.17 -22.60 27.08
C GLU A 71 8.65 -24.05 26.97
#